data_AF-A0A9D2D9J9-F1
#
_entry.id   AF-A0A9D2D9J9-F1
#
_cell.length_a   1.000
_cell.length_b   1.000
_cell.length_c   1.000
_cell.angle_alpha   90.00
_cell.angle_beta   90.00
_cell.angle_gamma   90.00
#
_symmetry.space_group_name_H-M   'P 1'
#
loop_
_entity.id
_entity.type
_entity.pdbx_description
1 polymer ?
#
loop_
_entity_poly.entity_id
_entity_poly.type
_entity_poly.pdbx_seq_one_letter_code
_entity_poly.pdbx_strand_id
1 'polypeptide(L)' 'MELCNYPNPDQTRCYEIEAIEIPIVYNKYGDHDPNGLLYVLKKDADRIRKGALRNFSPEIPQPYEEV' A
#
# COMPACT_ATOMS: atom_id res chain seq x y z
N MET A 1 20.99 8.46 0.35
CA MET A 1 20.54 7.70 1.53
C MET A 1 21.77 7.35 2.34
N GLU A 2 21.96 7.97 3.49
CA GLU A 2 23.07 7.64 4.38
C GLU A 2 22.62 6.52 5.33
N LEU A 3 23.07 5.30 5.04
CA LEU A 3 22.82 4.11 5.87
C LEU A 3 23.50 4.19 7.25
N CYS A 4 24.29 5.24 7.50
CA CYS A 4 25.06 5.47 8.73
C CYS A 4 24.20 5.84 9.95
N ASN A 5 22.95 6.26 9.73
CA ASN A 5 22.06 6.78 10.78
C ASN A 5 21.05 5.74 11.31
N TYR A 6 21.19 4.46 10.96
CA TYR A 6 20.36 3.43 11.58
C TYR A 6 20.72 3.30 13.06
N PRO A 7 19.75 3.45 13.98
CA PRO A 7 20.03 3.29 15.40
C PRO A 7 20.43 1.84 15.65
N ASN A 8 21.70 1.68 16.01
CA ASN A 8 22.37 0.43 16.35
C ASN A 8 22.44 -0.61 15.21
N PRO A 9 23.61 -0.84 14.60
CA PRO A 9 23.79 -1.88 13.57
C PRO A 9 23.49 -3.30 14.08
N ASP A 10 23.48 -3.52 15.40
CA ASP A 10 23.16 -4.80 16.03
C ASP A 10 21.65 -5.07 16.16
N GLN A 11 20.79 -4.10 15.79
CA GLN A 11 19.35 -4.25 15.88
C GLN A 11 18.79 -5.02 14.68
N THR A 12 18.41 -6.28 14.89
CA THR A 12 17.62 -7.05 13.92
C THR A 12 16.16 -6.59 13.93
N ARG A 13 15.62 -6.25 12.75
CA ARG A 13 14.20 -5.90 12.57
C ARG A 13 13.53 -6.96 11.71
N CYS A 14 12.49 -7.58 12.26
CA CYS A 14 11.69 -8.58 11.55
C CYS A 14 10.38 -7.93 11.07
N TYR A 15 10.00 -8.20 9.83
CA TYR A 15 8.74 -7.75 9.25
C TYR A 15 8.01 -8.95 8.66
N GLU A 16 6.72 -9.07 8.97
CA GLU A 16 5.83 -10.01 8.30
C GLU A 16 5.24 -9.32 7.07
N ILE A 17 5.52 -9.87 5.90
CA ILE A 17 5.04 -9.36 4.61
C ILE A 17 3.94 -10.28 4.08
N GLU A 18 2.90 -9.68 3.52
CA GLU A 18 1.81 -10.38 2.82
C GLU A 18 1.69 -9.83 1.40
N ALA A 19 1.49 -10.71 0.43
CA ALA A 19 1.09 -10.33 -0.92
C ALA A 19 -0.45 -10.25 -0.97
N ILE A 20 -0.99 -9.11 -1.38
CA ILE A 20 -2.43 -8.89 -1.48
C ILE A 20 -2.82 -8.50 -2.90
N GLU A 21 -4.02 -8.91 -3.30
CA GLU A 21 -4.67 -8.47 -4.53
C GLU A 21 -5.67 -7.35 -4.18
N ILE A 22 -5.52 -6.19 -4.84
CA ILE A 22 -6.35 -5.00 -4.65
C ILE A 22 -6.44 -4.20 -5.96
N PRO A 23 -7.53 -3.44 -6.19
CA PRO A 23 -7.52 -2.43 -7.24
C PRO A 23 -6.52 -1.31 -6.90
N ILE A 24 -5.70 -0.91 -7.87
CA ILE A 24 -4.71 0.17 -7.73
C ILE A 24 -5.11 1.32 -8.65
N VAL A 25 -5.53 2.44 -8.06
CA VAL A 25 -5.86 3.66 -8.80
C VAL A 25 -4.59 4.49 -9.00
N TYR A 26 -4.21 4.72 -10.24
CA TYR A 26 -2.98 5.43 -10.60
C TYR A 26 -3.13 6.96 -10.52
N ASN A 27 -4.31 7.47 -10.90
CA ASN A 27 -4.55 8.91 -10.95
C ASN A 27 -6.03 9.26 -10.79
N LYS A 28 -6.30 10.57 -10.64
CA LYS A 28 -7.64 11.14 -10.46
C LYS A 28 -8.54 11.13 -11.71
N TYR A 29 -8.01 10.72 -12.87
CA TYR A 29 -8.76 10.67 -14.13
C TYR A 29 -9.38 9.29 -14.37
N GLY A 30 -9.27 8.37 -13.40
CA GLY A 30 -9.88 7.05 -13.43
C GLY A 30 -8.97 5.94 -14.00
N ASP A 31 -7.70 6.22 -14.28
CA ASP A 31 -6.75 5.19 -14.69
C ASP A 31 -6.40 4.28 -13.50
N HIS A 32 -6.55 2.97 -13.67
CA HIS A 32 -6.37 1.99 -12.60
C HIS A 32 -6.08 0.58 -13.14
N ASP A 33 -5.45 -0.25 -12.29
CA ASP A 33 -5.38 -1.69 -12.46
C ASP A 33 -6.38 -2.37 -11.52
N PRO A 34 -7.41 -3.07 -12.03
CA PRO A 34 -8.39 -3.75 -11.20
C PRO A 34 -7.85 -5.03 -10.51
N ASN A 35 -6.74 -5.61 -10.99
CA ASN A 35 -6.15 -6.85 -10.49
C ASN A 35 -4.73 -6.63 -9.93
N GLY A 36 -4.49 -5.46 -9.34
CA GLY A 36 -3.18 -5.08 -8.84
C GLY A 36 -2.67 -6.00 -7.72
N LEU A 37 -1.37 -6.28 -7.75
CA LEU A 37 -0.67 -7.07 -6.73
C LEU A 37 0.30 -6.20 -5.94
N LEU A 38 0.22 -6.24 -4.61
CA LEU A 38 1.04 -5.42 -3.73
C LEU A 38 1.58 -6.21 -2.54
N TYR A 39 2.87 -6.02 -2.23
CA TYR A 39 3.45 -6.46 -0.96
C TYR A 39 3.23 -5.41 0.13
N VAL A 40 2.69 -5.84 1.27
CA VAL A 40 2.39 -4.97 2.40
C VAL A 40 2.86 -5.60 3.71
N LEU A 41 2.98 -4.80 4.77
CA LEU A 41 3.09 -5.35 6.11
C LEU A 41 1.79 -6.10 6.41
N LYS A 42 1.87 -7.37 6.81
CA LYS A 42 0.72 -8.24 7.09
C LYS A 42 -0.28 -7.61 8.07
N LYS A 43 0.24 -6.93 9.10
CA LYS A 43 -0.59 -6.22 10.10
C LYS A 43 -1.45 -5.09 9.52
N ASP A 44 -1.10 -4.59 8.32
CA ASP A 44 -1.78 -3.50 7.64
C ASP A 44 -2.65 -3.96 6.45
N ALA A 45 -2.60 -5.25 6.09
CA ALA A 45 -3.23 -5.79 4.89
C ALA A 45 -4.73 -5.47 4.83
N ASP A 46 -5.47 -5.70 5.90
CA ASP A 46 -6.92 -5.46 5.93
C ASP A 46 -7.29 -3.97 5.85
N ARG A 47 -6.48 -3.11 6.48
CA ARG A 47 -6.66 -1.65 6.40
C ARG A 47 -6.47 -1.18 4.96
N ILE A 48 -5.44 -1.70 4.29
CA ILE A 48 -5.12 -1.35 2.90
C ILE A 48 -6.20 -1.86 1.95
N ARG A 49 -6.64 -3.12 2.09
CA ARG A 49 -7.75 -3.70 1.28
C ARG A 49 -9.02 -2.83 1.37
N LYS A 50 -9.43 -2.45 2.58
CA LYS A 50 -10.62 -1.61 2.79
C LYS A 50 -10.47 -0.22 2.17
N GLY A 51 -9.28 0.39 2.31
CA GLY A 51 -8.97 1.68 1.71
C GLY A 51 -9.04 1.64 0.19
N ALA A 52 -8.40 0.62 -0.42
CA ALA A 52 -8.40 0.42 -1.87
C ALA A 52 -9.82 0.25 -2.42
N LEU A 53 -10.63 -0.62 -1.79
CA LEU A 53 -12.02 -0.85 -2.22
C LEU A 53 -12.89 0.41 -2.10
N ARG A 54 -12.76 1.16 -1.00
CA ARG A 54 -13.49 2.43 -0.82
C ARG A 54 -13.15 3.43 -1.93
N ASN A 55 -11.87 3.54 -2.25
CA ASN A 55 -11.35 4.44 -3.26
C ASN A 55 -11.71 4.01 -4.70
N PHE A 56 -11.91 2.72 -4.90
CA PHE A 56 -12.31 2.13 -6.17
C PHE A 56 -13.82 2.17 -6.43
N SER A 57 -14.64 2.30 -5.38
CA SER A 57 -16.11 2.24 -5.47
C SER A 57 -16.81 3.38 -6.25
N PRO A 58 -16.31 4.63 -6.30
CA PRO A 58 -16.94 5.70 -7.06
C PRO A 58 -16.91 5.46 -8.58
N GLU A 59 -17.75 6.19 -9.33
CA GLU A 59 -17.80 6.11 -10.80
C GLU A 59 -16.45 6.42 -11.46
N ILE A 60 -15.74 7.43 -10.94
CA ILE A 60 -14.33 7.67 -11.26
C ILE A 60 -13.52 7.28 -10.03
N PRO A 61 -12.79 6.15 -10.06
CA PRO A 61 -11.93 5.72 -8.96
C PRO A 61 -10.94 6.80 -8.56
N GLN A 62 -10.71 6.95 -7.25
CA GLN A 62 -9.83 7.99 -6.70
C GLN A 62 -8.56 7.39 -6.10
N PRO A 63 -7.38 8.00 -6.32
CA PRO A 63 -6.15 7.54 -5.69
C PRO A 63 -6.21 7.75 -4.17
N TYR A 64 -5.29 7.11 -3.43
CA TYR A 64 -5.08 7.43 -2.03
C TYR A 64 -4.43 8.83 -1.90
N GLU A 65 -4.99 9.69 -1.04
CA GLU A 65 -4.37 10.96 -0.65
C GLU A 65 -3.74 10.79 0.74
N GLU A 66 -2.46 11.15 0.87
CA GLU A 66 -1.83 11.29 2.19
C GLU A 66 -2.46 12.49 2.91
N VAL A 67 -3.02 12.25 4.11
CA VAL A 67 -3.49 13.30 5.04
C VAL A 67 -2.33 14.03 5.70
#